data_AF-A0A3P3XIG4-F1
#
_entry.id   AF-A0A3P3XIG4-F1
#
_cell.length_a   1.000
_cell.length_b   1.000
_cell.length_c   1.000
_cell.angle_alpha   90.00
_cell.angle_beta   90.00
_cell.angle_gamma   90.00
#
_symmetry.space_group_name_H-M   'P 1'
#
loop_
_entity.id
_entity.type
_entity.pdbx_description
1 polymer ?
#
loop_
_entity_poly.entity_id
_entity_poly.type
_entity_poly.pdbx_seq_one_letter_code
_entity_poly.pdbx_strand_id
1 'polypeptide(L)'
;MVYMNFVAKRLFDAAMARHAAEWYGISKAEGLALGNKGQVQKIAENLRALQRGLTGDRARVASGYMDEKSALQAYLLYYWPVSFYETAAVLAELAERRTLPNIQTVLDLGSGPGPGSFAASLFGAERAVLVDASQAALDVASKIAEKGRQGGSSMELSALAKDLQDFSVGILSRFSSSSIEPSAGFSAGRALLEPPFDLIIASHSINELWHDEPERIERRRNMLLSLLPALREGGLLLIIEPSAHYTSIPLLALRDSLLEAAGSFTGGNFAVSDEARATLAADPAAAHLFCVGPCPHSDPCPMRAIGDRPCFSEWKWDAPTLVRKLAEMAGLDRTSLKASWVAFQKTGEKLGAVFARNMGADFGGQGIVFARQGADFAEHAANSAAPPPAAARPSGLPPAAGPAISGRIVSEPMLNKAGRIRYIVCTENGQLSTISAPQNDPTAIHAQASTLGFFNLARGDLIEASGLEERGRSHFGIIPASSLRIKMKAPRF
;
A
#
# COMPACT_ATOMS: atom_id res chain seq x y z
N MET A 1 -34.39 23.24 -5.70
CA MET A 1 -34.38 21.90 -5.07
C MET A 1 -33.66 20.88 -5.95
N VAL A 2 -32.42 21.15 -6.39
CA VAL A 2 -31.54 20.20 -7.12
C VAL A 2 -30.06 20.41 -6.70
N TYR A 3 -29.80 21.18 -5.64
CA TYR A 3 -28.44 21.58 -5.21
C TYR A 3 -27.98 20.88 -3.92
N MET A 4 -28.58 19.73 -3.59
CA MET A 4 -28.29 18.96 -2.35
C MET A 4 -28.03 17.46 -2.58
N ASN A 5 -27.72 17.03 -3.81
CA ASN A 5 -27.37 15.62 -4.08
C ASN A 5 -25.86 15.37 -4.31
N PHE A 6 -25.01 16.35 -4.03
CA PHE A 6 -23.57 16.15 -3.86
C PHE A 6 -23.21 16.04 -2.36
N VAL A 7 -24.03 15.33 -1.59
CA VAL A 7 -23.61 14.91 -0.25
C VAL A 7 -22.55 13.85 -0.49
N ALA A 8 -21.33 14.14 -0.05
CA ALA A 8 -20.21 13.22 -0.04
C ALA A 8 -20.72 11.81 0.32
N LYS A 9 -20.53 10.84 -0.59
CA LYS A 9 -20.47 9.45 -0.14
C LYS A 9 -19.32 9.43 0.87
N ARG A 10 -19.67 9.41 2.16
CA ARG A 10 -18.73 8.96 3.18
C ARG A 10 -18.30 7.58 2.72
N LEU A 11 -16.99 7.32 2.77
CA LEU A 11 -16.44 6.01 2.40
C LEU A 11 -17.14 4.85 3.10
N PHE A 12 -17.59 5.12 4.31
CA PHE A 12 -18.32 4.21 5.15
C PHE A 12 -19.81 4.46 4.98
N ASP A 13 -20.55 3.39 4.70
CA ASP A 13 -21.96 3.40 5.00
C ASP A 13 -22.19 3.58 6.52
N ALA A 14 -23.44 3.80 6.91
CA ALA A 14 -23.76 4.05 8.30
C ALA A 14 -23.40 2.88 9.25
N ALA A 15 -23.35 1.64 8.75
CA ALA A 15 -22.98 0.47 9.55
C ALA A 15 -21.46 0.42 9.78
N MET A 16 -20.68 0.58 8.71
CA MET A 16 -19.21 0.61 8.78
C MET A 16 -18.73 1.77 9.65
N ALA A 17 -19.37 2.94 9.57
CA ALA A 17 -19.05 4.08 10.43
C ALA A 17 -19.33 3.81 11.92
N ARG A 18 -20.40 3.08 12.24
CA ARG A 18 -20.70 2.66 13.62
C ARG A 18 -19.66 1.67 14.15
N HIS A 19 -19.31 0.67 13.34
CA HIS A 19 -18.31 -0.34 13.72
C HIS A 19 -16.91 0.31 13.90
N ALA A 20 -16.55 1.26 13.03
CA ALA A 20 -15.32 2.05 13.20
C ALA A 20 -15.33 2.88 14.50
N ALA A 21 -16.46 3.51 14.83
CA ALA A 21 -16.60 4.28 16.06
C ALA A 21 -16.55 3.39 17.32
N GLU A 22 -17.09 2.18 17.24
CA GLU A 22 -17.03 1.18 18.31
C GLU A 22 -15.58 0.74 18.58
N TRP A 23 -14.84 0.35 17.55
CA TRP A 23 -13.43 -0.03 17.71
C TRP A 23 -12.58 1.09 18.28
N TYR A 24 -12.76 2.31 17.77
CA TYR A 24 -12.11 3.49 18.34
C TYR A 24 -12.50 3.70 19.82
N GLY A 25 -13.78 3.52 20.16
CA GLY A 25 -14.27 3.62 21.53
C GLY A 25 -13.59 2.64 22.48
N ILE A 26 -13.45 1.38 22.07
CA ILE A 26 -12.80 0.32 22.84
C ILE A 26 -11.30 0.59 22.99
N SER A 27 -10.58 0.85 21.89
CA SER A 27 -9.14 1.16 21.92
C SER A 27 -8.84 2.39 22.80
N LYS A 28 -9.66 3.44 22.71
CA LYS A 28 -9.57 4.61 23.59
C LYS A 28 -9.75 4.22 25.07
N ALA A 29 -10.71 3.36 25.38
CA ALA A 29 -10.94 2.92 26.76
C ALA A 29 -9.74 2.12 27.31
N GLU A 30 -9.15 1.24 26.51
CA GLU A 30 -7.92 0.51 26.87
C GLU A 30 -6.75 1.47 27.08
N GLY A 31 -6.52 2.42 26.17
CA GLY A 31 -5.48 3.42 26.30
C GLY A 31 -5.61 4.27 27.56
N LEU A 32 -6.83 4.66 27.94
CA LEU A 32 -7.10 5.38 29.19
C LEU A 32 -6.92 4.49 30.43
N ALA A 33 -7.12 3.17 30.32
CA ALA A 33 -6.93 2.25 31.43
C ALA A 33 -5.45 2.01 31.79
N LEU A 34 -4.52 2.19 30.83
CA LEU A 34 -3.10 1.98 31.06
C LEU A 34 -2.45 2.98 32.05
N GLY A 35 -3.05 4.12 32.36
CA GLY A 35 -2.50 5.04 33.37
C GLY A 35 -2.95 6.47 33.17
N ASN A 36 -2.47 7.41 34.01
CA ASN A 36 -2.65 8.86 33.81
C ASN A 36 -4.09 9.26 33.43
N LYS A 37 -5.11 8.59 34.01
CA LYS A 37 -6.51 8.76 33.63
C LYS A 37 -6.88 10.25 33.73
N GLY A 38 -7.16 10.87 32.58
CA GLY A 38 -7.52 12.28 32.49
C GLY A 38 -6.35 13.28 32.47
N GLN A 39 -5.09 12.86 32.63
CA GLN A 39 -3.92 13.74 32.53
C GLN A 39 -3.47 13.92 31.07
N VAL A 40 -4.31 14.57 30.27
CA VAL A 40 -4.08 14.77 28.82
C VAL A 40 -2.73 15.42 28.53
N GLN A 41 -2.29 16.37 29.38
CA GLN A 41 -0.96 17.00 29.25
C GLN A 41 0.17 15.98 29.30
N LYS A 42 0.13 15.04 30.26
CA LYS A 42 1.17 14.03 30.39
C LYS A 42 1.18 13.05 29.21
N ILE A 43 0.00 12.71 28.71
CA ILE A 43 -0.16 11.86 27.52
C ILE A 43 0.43 12.57 26.28
N ALA A 44 0.19 13.87 26.12
CA ALA A 44 0.75 14.66 25.03
C ALA A 44 2.29 14.77 25.10
N GLU A 45 2.87 14.90 26.30
CA GLU A 45 4.33 14.84 26.49
C GLU A 45 4.90 13.47 26.06
N ASN A 46 4.26 12.38 26.49
CA ASN A 46 4.64 11.02 26.10
C ASN A 46 4.51 10.82 24.58
N LEU A 47 3.44 11.34 23.98
CA LEU A 47 3.24 11.32 22.53
C LEU A 47 4.36 12.08 21.79
N ARG A 48 4.74 13.26 22.28
CA ARG A 48 5.84 14.03 21.69
C ARG A 48 7.19 13.32 21.84
N ALA A 49 7.42 12.64 22.96
CA ALA A 49 8.61 11.81 23.14
C ALA A 49 8.63 10.62 22.18
N LEU A 50 7.50 9.90 22.06
CA LEU A 50 7.34 8.79 21.12
C LEU A 50 7.54 9.25 19.67
N GLN A 51 6.89 10.34 19.26
CA GLN A 51 7.01 10.86 17.90
C GLN A 51 8.45 11.22 17.53
N ARG A 52 9.21 11.85 18.45
CA ARG A 52 10.64 12.13 18.23
C ARG A 52 11.46 10.85 18.07
N GLY A 53 11.16 9.82 18.88
CA GLY A 53 11.83 8.53 18.79
C GLY A 53 11.49 7.71 17.54
N LEU A 54 10.31 7.91 16.93
CA LEU A 54 9.89 7.21 15.71
C LEU A 54 10.27 7.94 14.41
N THR A 55 10.37 9.27 14.44
CA THR A 55 10.52 10.09 13.22
C THR A 55 11.71 11.05 13.23
N GLY A 56 12.30 11.29 14.40
CA GLY A 56 13.46 12.16 14.60
C GLY A 56 14.76 11.37 14.64
N ASP A 57 15.27 11.10 15.85
CA ASP A 57 16.53 10.38 16.05
C ASP A 57 16.42 8.88 15.72
N ARG A 58 15.19 8.37 15.54
CA ARG A 58 14.87 6.96 15.32
C ARG A 58 15.44 6.04 16.40
N ALA A 59 15.86 6.57 17.56
CA ALA A 59 16.44 5.81 18.65
C ALA A 59 15.43 4.85 19.30
N ARG A 60 14.13 5.03 19.02
CA ARG A 60 13.07 4.13 19.48
C ARG A 60 12.64 3.08 18.48
N VAL A 61 13.11 3.14 17.24
CA VAL A 61 12.97 2.05 16.26
C VAL A 61 13.74 0.86 16.83
N ALA A 62 13.12 -0.31 16.93
CA ALA A 62 13.67 -1.51 17.59
C ALA A 62 13.89 -1.41 19.13
N SER A 63 13.40 -0.37 19.82
CA SER A 63 13.57 -0.22 21.28
C SER A 63 12.54 -0.96 22.14
N GLY A 64 11.61 -1.72 21.53
CA GLY A 64 10.50 -2.32 22.27
C GLY A 64 9.57 -1.26 22.90
N TYR A 65 9.41 -0.09 22.26
CA TYR A 65 8.65 1.03 22.84
C TYR A 65 7.22 0.66 23.25
N MET A 66 6.63 -0.37 22.65
CA MET A 66 5.30 -0.85 23.02
C MET A 66 5.26 -1.59 24.37
N ASP A 67 6.40 -1.99 24.92
CA ASP A 67 6.50 -2.54 26.28
C ASP A 67 6.57 -1.43 27.34
N GLU A 68 6.91 -0.20 26.96
CA GLU A 68 6.78 0.97 27.82
C GLU A 68 5.31 1.41 27.93
N LYS A 69 4.71 1.24 29.11
CA LYS A 69 3.30 1.58 29.39
C LYS A 69 2.88 2.98 28.94
N SER A 70 3.76 3.98 29.10
CA SER A 70 3.52 5.37 28.69
C SER A 70 3.47 5.56 27.17
N ALA A 71 4.35 4.86 26.45
CA ALA A 71 4.40 4.90 25.00
C ALA A 71 3.26 4.07 24.39
N LEU A 72 2.94 2.89 24.94
CA LEU A 72 1.77 2.10 24.53
C LEU A 72 0.47 2.88 24.75
N GLN A 73 0.34 3.60 25.87
CA GLN A 73 -0.80 4.50 26.10
C GLN A 73 -0.89 5.59 25.03
N ALA A 74 0.22 6.28 24.74
CA ALA A 74 0.25 7.33 23.71
C ALA A 74 -0.10 6.74 22.33
N TYR A 75 0.38 5.54 22.03
CA TYR A 75 0.05 4.82 20.81
C TYR A 75 -1.45 4.55 20.73
N LEU A 76 -2.06 3.91 21.72
CA LEU A 76 -3.50 3.59 21.71
C LEU A 76 -4.40 4.83 21.58
N LEU A 77 -4.02 5.94 22.20
CA LEU A 77 -4.84 7.15 22.21
C LEU A 77 -4.65 8.04 20.97
N TYR A 78 -3.55 7.86 20.23
CA TYR A 78 -3.21 8.69 19.08
C TYR A 78 -2.87 7.90 17.81
N TYR A 79 -1.84 7.05 17.83
CA TYR A 79 -1.41 6.32 16.63
C TYR A 79 -2.34 5.17 16.25
N TRP A 80 -2.97 4.49 17.22
CA TRP A 80 -3.93 3.42 16.93
C TRP A 80 -5.09 3.90 16.04
N PRO A 81 -5.81 4.99 16.38
CA PRO A 81 -6.86 5.48 15.49
C PRO A 81 -6.30 5.99 14.16
N VAL A 82 -5.13 6.63 14.15
CA VAL A 82 -4.49 7.08 12.90
C VAL A 82 -4.21 5.88 11.98
N SER A 83 -3.50 4.85 12.47
CA SER A 83 -3.20 3.62 11.73
C SER A 83 -4.49 2.90 11.29
N PHE A 84 -5.48 2.81 12.17
CA PHE A 84 -6.77 2.18 11.87
C PHE A 84 -7.49 2.86 10.70
N TYR A 85 -7.63 4.18 10.73
CA TYR A 85 -8.30 4.91 9.65
C TYR A 85 -7.44 4.98 8.37
N GLU A 86 -6.11 4.99 8.47
CA GLU A 86 -5.21 4.87 7.31
C GLU A 86 -5.35 3.50 6.63
N THR A 87 -5.36 2.40 7.39
CA THR A 87 -5.62 1.07 6.85
C THR A 87 -7.00 0.99 6.22
N ALA A 88 -8.04 1.52 6.88
CA ALA A 88 -9.38 1.51 6.34
C ALA A 88 -9.51 2.35 5.05
N ALA A 89 -8.75 3.44 4.92
CA ALA A 89 -8.65 4.24 3.69
C ALA A 89 -8.09 3.43 2.52
N VAL A 90 -7.03 2.69 2.79
CA VAL A 90 -6.39 1.84 1.77
C VAL A 90 -7.34 0.72 1.35
N LEU A 91 -7.97 0.03 2.30
CA LEU A 91 -8.93 -1.05 2.01
C LEU A 91 -10.16 -0.52 1.26
N ALA A 92 -10.66 0.67 1.61
CA ALA A 92 -11.75 1.29 0.85
C ALA A 92 -11.32 1.69 -0.57
N GLU A 93 -10.09 2.17 -0.77
CA GLU A 93 -9.56 2.43 -2.11
C GLU A 93 -9.48 1.13 -2.94
N LEU A 94 -9.02 0.03 -2.34
CA LEU A 94 -8.97 -1.28 -2.99
C LEU A 94 -10.38 -1.83 -3.31
N ALA A 95 -11.36 -1.61 -2.44
CA ALA A 95 -12.75 -1.98 -2.67
C ALA A 95 -13.37 -1.21 -3.83
N GLU A 96 -13.17 0.12 -3.89
CA GLU A 96 -13.68 0.96 -4.98
C GLU A 96 -13.00 0.64 -6.32
N ARG A 97 -11.71 0.25 -6.29
CA ARG A 97 -10.98 -0.31 -7.45
C ARG A 97 -11.45 -1.70 -7.87
N ARG A 98 -12.28 -2.37 -7.05
CA ARG A 98 -12.69 -3.78 -7.21
C ARG A 98 -11.53 -4.76 -7.22
N THR A 99 -10.47 -4.44 -6.47
CA THR A 99 -9.28 -5.28 -6.31
C THR A 99 -9.13 -5.85 -4.90
N LEU A 100 -9.99 -5.46 -3.96
CA LEU A 100 -10.09 -6.10 -2.64
C LEU A 100 -10.82 -7.45 -2.76
N PRO A 101 -10.15 -8.60 -2.48
CA PRO A 101 -10.83 -9.89 -2.43
C PRO A 101 -11.68 -10.00 -1.16
N ASN A 102 -12.46 -11.08 -1.04
CA ASN A 102 -13.21 -11.38 0.19
C ASN A 102 -12.27 -11.75 1.34
N ILE A 103 -11.78 -10.77 2.10
CA ILE A 103 -10.76 -10.96 3.12
C ILE A 103 -11.34 -11.46 4.46
N GLN A 104 -11.39 -12.77 4.69
CA GLN A 104 -11.88 -13.36 5.95
C GLN A 104 -10.75 -13.61 6.96
N THR A 105 -9.56 -14.02 6.48
CA THR A 105 -8.41 -14.36 7.33
C THR A 105 -7.20 -13.47 7.05
N VAL A 106 -6.64 -12.89 8.13
CA VAL A 106 -5.56 -11.91 8.07
C VAL A 106 -4.31 -12.42 8.80
N LEU A 107 -3.13 -12.20 8.21
CA LEU A 107 -1.85 -12.24 8.91
C LEU A 107 -1.34 -10.81 9.02
N ASP A 108 -1.19 -10.31 10.24
CA ASP A 108 -0.79 -8.92 10.53
C ASP A 108 0.62 -8.91 11.11
N LEU A 109 1.57 -8.38 10.35
CA LEU A 109 3.01 -8.39 10.63
C LEU A 109 3.42 -7.11 11.35
N GLY A 110 3.97 -7.23 12.56
CA GLY A 110 4.35 -6.07 13.37
C GLY A 110 3.10 -5.31 13.77
N SER A 111 2.10 -6.09 14.19
CA SER A 111 0.72 -5.66 14.32
C SER A 111 0.50 -4.67 15.47
N GLY A 112 1.43 -4.62 16.43
CA GLY A 112 1.26 -3.93 17.69
C GLY A 112 -0.09 -4.28 18.34
N PRO A 113 -0.87 -3.27 18.78
CA PRO A 113 -2.23 -3.46 19.30
C PRO A 113 -3.31 -3.69 18.23
N GLY A 114 -2.94 -4.19 17.04
CA GLY A 114 -3.81 -4.69 15.98
C GLY A 114 -4.65 -3.69 15.16
N PRO A 115 -4.35 -2.37 15.05
CA PRO A 115 -5.22 -1.44 14.34
C PRO A 115 -5.47 -1.85 12.87
N GLY A 116 -4.49 -2.48 12.20
CA GLY A 116 -4.63 -2.98 10.84
C GLY A 116 -5.68 -4.11 10.72
N SER A 117 -5.58 -5.12 11.60
CA SER A 117 -6.56 -6.20 11.70
C SER A 117 -7.97 -5.72 12.05
N PHE A 118 -8.11 -4.78 12.99
CA PHE A 118 -9.41 -4.20 13.32
C PHE A 118 -9.98 -3.40 12.15
N ALA A 119 -9.16 -2.69 11.38
CA ALA A 119 -9.60 -2.03 10.17
C ALA A 119 -10.05 -3.04 9.09
N ALA A 120 -9.33 -4.16 8.94
CA ALA A 120 -9.72 -5.25 8.04
C ALA A 120 -11.10 -5.85 8.40
N SER A 121 -11.47 -5.88 9.68
CA SER A 121 -12.79 -6.36 10.11
C SER A 121 -13.96 -5.52 9.57
N LEU A 122 -13.73 -4.25 9.23
CA LEU A 122 -14.72 -3.41 8.56
C LEU A 122 -15.06 -3.92 7.15
N PHE A 123 -14.16 -4.71 6.55
CA PHE A 123 -14.23 -5.20 5.18
C PHE A 123 -14.42 -6.73 5.10
N GLY A 124 -14.86 -7.36 6.19
CA GLY A 124 -15.23 -8.77 6.23
C GLY A 124 -14.23 -9.71 6.90
N ALA A 125 -13.12 -9.19 7.45
CA ALA A 125 -12.19 -10.04 8.20
C ALA A 125 -12.84 -10.51 9.50
N GLU A 126 -12.81 -11.82 9.73
CA GLU A 126 -13.35 -12.47 10.92
C GLU A 126 -12.25 -13.06 11.79
N ARG A 127 -11.08 -13.37 11.22
CA ARG A 127 -9.95 -13.94 11.97
C ARG A 127 -8.65 -13.23 11.62
N ALA A 128 -7.83 -12.93 12.62
CA ALA A 128 -6.47 -12.47 12.39
C ALA A 128 -5.45 -13.19 13.26
N VAL A 129 -4.29 -13.45 12.67
CA VAL A 129 -3.07 -13.82 13.37
C VAL A 129 -2.21 -12.56 13.48
N LEU A 130 -2.06 -12.06 14.70
CA LEU A 130 -1.25 -10.89 15.05
C LEU A 130 0.15 -11.35 15.40
N VAL A 131 1.17 -10.85 14.69
CA VAL A 131 2.58 -11.10 14.99
C VAL A 131 3.21 -9.79 15.44
N ASP A 132 3.81 -9.78 16.63
CA ASP A 132 4.54 -8.62 17.14
C ASP A 132 5.59 -9.05 18.17
N ALA A 133 6.66 -8.27 18.36
CA ALA A 133 7.64 -8.57 19.40
C ALA A 133 7.11 -8.26 20.81
N SER A 134 6.19 -7.30 20.94
CA SER A 134 5.65 -6.85 22.22
C SER A 134 4.45 -7.68 22.66
N GLN A 135 4.65 -8.50 23.70
CA GLN A 135 3.54 -9.20 24.35
C GLN A 135 2.52 -8.20 24.94
N ALA A 136 2.98 -7.05 25.45
CA ALA A 136 2.10 -6.04 26.01
C ALA A 136 1.12 -5.45 24.96
N ALA A 137 1.59 -5.25 23.73
CA ALA A 137 0.75 -4.79 22.63
C ALA A 137 -0.30 -5.84 22.23
N LEU A 138 0.13 -7.11 22.13
CA LEU A 138 -0.73 -8.25 21.79
C LEU A 138 -1.79 -8.52 22.87
N ASP A 139 -1.45 -8.37 24.14
CA ASP A 139 -2.40 -8.48 25.26
C ASP A 139 -3.49 -7.40 25.17
N VAL A 140 -3.12 -6.17 24.77
CA VAL A 140 -4.10 -5.11 24.54
C VAL A 140 -4.99 -5.42 23.33
N ALA A 141 -4.42 -5.89 22.22
CA ALA A 141 -5.22 -6.29 21.06
C ALA A 141 -6.25 -7.37 21.43
N SER A 142 -5.84 -8.37 22.21
CA SER A 142 -6.73 -9.43 22.71
C SER A 142 -7.88 -8.86 23.56
N LYS A 143 -7.59 -7.91 24.47
CA LYS A 143 -8.62 -7.21 25.26
C LYS A 143 -9.57 -6.38 24.40
N ILE A 144 -9.05 -5.71 23.35
CA ILE A 144 -9.89 -4.95 22.41
C ILE A 144 -10.87 -5.90 21.73
N ALA A 145 -10.41 -7.05 21.20
CA ALA A 145 -11.29 -8.03 20.57
C ALA A 145 -12.30 -8.65 21.54
N GLU A 146 -11.89 -8.99 22.77
CA GLU A 146 -12.80 -9.49 23.81
C GLU A 146 -13.95 -8.52 24.09
N LYS A 147 -13.64 -7.22 24.19
CA LYS A 147 -14.66 -6.18 24.36
C LYS A 147 -15.51 -5.97 23.11
N GLY A 148 -14.92 -6.08 21.92
CA GLY A 148 -15.66 -6.06 20.67
C GLY A 148 -16.68 -7.20 20.58
N ARG A 149 -16.34 -8.40 21.04
CA ARG A 149 -17.27 -9.54 21.11
C ARG A 149 -18.46 -9.28 22.02
N GLN A 150 -18.25 -8.56 23.14
CA GLN A 150 -19.34 -8.14 24.02
C GLN A 150 -20.30 -7.14 23.33
N GLY A 151 -19.81 -6.39 22.34
CA GLY A 151 -20.58 -5.47 21.50
C GLY A 151 -21.17 -6.09 20.23
N GLY A 152 -20.91 -7.38 19.96
CA GLY A 152 -21.45 -8.11 18.81
C GLY A 152 -20.48 -8.31 17.63
N SER A 153 -19.22 -7.91 17.77
CA SER A 153 -18.18 -8.23 16.78
C SER A 153 -17.83 -9.73 16.78
N SER A 154 -17.56 -10.31 15.61
CA SER A 154 -17.12 -11.71 15.44
C SER A 154 -15.60 -11.87 15.36
N MET A 155 -14.82 -10.80 15.49
CA MET A 155 -13.38 -10.82 15.27
C MET A 155 -12.65 -11.77 16.25
N GLU A 156 -12.04 -12.82 15.73
CA GLU A 156 -11.19 -13.76 16.44
C GLU A 156 -9.71 -13.40 16.23
N LEU A 157 -8.95 -13.38 17.32
CA LEU A 157 -7.53 -13.08 17.29
C LEU A 157 -6.71 -14.25 17.83
N SER A 158 -5.65 -14.58 17.11
CA SER A 158 -4.53 -15.37 17.61
C SER A 158 -3.30 -14.46 17.69
N ALA A 159 -2.63 -14.44 18.85
CA ALA A 159 -1.46 -13.60 19.07
C ALA A 159 -0.17 -14.43 19.07
N LEU A 160 0.86 -13.92 18.41
CA LEU A 160 2.18 -14.54 18.33
C LEU A 160 3.27 -13.52 18.67
N ALA A 161 3.80 -13.62 19.90
CA ALA A 161 4.92 -12.81 20.35
C ALA A 161 6.23 -13.29 19.70
N LYS A 162 6.64 -12.62 18.62
CA LYS A 162 7.85 -12.92 17.85
C LYS A 162 8.44 -11.66 17.23
N ASP A 163 9.77 -11.61 17.23
CA ASP A 163 10.50 -10.66 16.39
C ASP A 163 10.27 -11.04 14.92
N LEU A 164 9.83 -10.06 14.13
CA LEU A 164 9.62 -10.22 12.69
C LEU A 164 10.92 -10.55 11.95
N GLN A 165 12.07 -10.12 12.45
CA GLN A 165 13.36 -10.41 11.82
C GLN A 165 13.71 -11.91 11.89
N ASP A 166 13.12 -12.63 12.85
CA ASP A 166 13.25 -14.09 13.00
C ASP A 166 12.02 -14.85 12.47
N PHE A 167 11.02 -14.13 11.93
CA PHE A 167 9.74 -14.71 11.53
C PHE A 167 9.80 -15.33 10.13
N SER A 168 9.26 -16.55 9.99
CA SER A 168 9.13 -17.25 8.70
C SER A 168 7.85 -18.07 8.63
N VAL A 169 7.39 -18.39 7.41
CA VAL A 169 6.18 -19.21 7.19
C VAL A 169 6.26 -20.60 7.85
N GLY A 170 7.47 -21.15 8.04
CA GLY A 170 7.66 -22.41 8.74
C GLY A 170 7.15 -22.37 10.19
N ILE A 171 7.15 -21.19 10.82
CA ILE A 171 6.61 -20.99 12.17
C ILE A 171 5.10 -21.19 12.18
N LEU A 172 4.39 -20.73 11.15
CA LEU A 172 2.92 -20.85 11.05
C LEU A 172 2.45 -22.31 11.02
N SER A 173 3.24 -23.19 10.40
CA SER A 173 2.92 -24.64 10.32
C SER A 173 2.84 -25.33 11.69
N ARG A 174 3.51 -24.79 12.72
CA ARG A 174 3.50 -25.34 14.08
C ARG A 174 2.22 -25.03 14.86
N PHE A 175 1.42 -24.09 14.39
CA PHE A 175 0.22 -23.59 15.08
C PHE A 175 -1.09 -24.10 14.46
N SER A 176 -1.04 -24.78 13.32
CA SER A 176 -2.21 -25.44 12.71
C SER A 176 -2.77 -26.62 13.55
N SER A 177 -2.13 -27.01 14.65
CA SER A 177 -2.43 -28.24 15.40
C SER A 177 -2.80 -28.03 16.87
N SER A 178 -3.08 -26.80 17.33
CA SER A 178 -3.42 -26.55 18.73
C SER A 178 -4.64 -25.64 18.90
N SER A 179 -5.84 -26.19 18.60
CA SER A 179 -7.13 -25.83 19.23
C SER A 179 -8.26 -26.85 18.96
N ILE A 180 -7.96 -27.98 18.31
CA ILE A 180 -8.87 -29.13 18.22
C ILE A 180 -8.23 -30.25 19.03
N GLU A 181 -8.85 -30.59 20.17
CA GLU A 181 -8.54 -31.80 20.92
C GLU A 181 -8.51 -33.01 19.95
N PRO A 182 -7.38 -33.74 19.84
CA PRO A 182 -7.29 -34.86 18.94
C PRO A 182 -8.04 -36.05 19.52
N SER A 183 -9.23 -36.35 18.98
CA SER A 183 -9.78 -37.69 19.09
C SER A 183 -8.82 -38.65 18.37
N ALA A 184 -8.02 -39.35 19.16
CA ALA A 184 -7.24 -40.56 18.86
C ALA A 184 -6.83 -40.78 17.40
N GLY A 185 -5.59 -40.39 17.09
CA GLY A 185 -4.76 -41.04 16.07
C GLY A 185 -4.61 -40.29 14.76
N PHE A 186 -3.64 -39.36 14.66
CA PHE A 186 -3.00 -39.04 13.39
C PHE A 186 -1.57 -38.52 13.59
N SER A 187 -0.65 -39.04 12.78
CA SER A 187 0.80 -38.88 12.86
C SER A 187 1.32 -37.51 12.41
N ALA A 188 2.50 -37.16 12.92
CA ALA A 188 3.31 -36.00 12.57
C ALA A 188 3.46 -35.77 11.05
N GLY A 189 3.45 -34.49 10.67
CA GLY A 189 3.80 -34.05 9.32
C GLY A 189 2.60 -33.86 8.38
N ARG A 190 1.87 -32.76 8.55
CA ARG A 190 1.08 -32.18 7.45
C ARG A 190 1.59 -30.78 7.17
N ALA A 191 2.08 -30.57 5.95
CA ALA A 191 2.20 -29.26 5.33
C ALA A 191 0.85 -28.52 5.48
N LEU A 192 0.88 -27.18 5.52
CA LEU A 192 -0.34 -26.36 5.40
C LEU A 192 -1.14 -26.89 4.21
N LEU A 193 -2.27 -27.57 4.47
CA LEU A 193 -3.03 -28.27 3.43
C LEU A 193 -3.57 -27.29 2.39
N GLU A 194 -3.78 -26.03 2.79
CA GLU A 194 -4.03 -24.88 1.93
C GLU A 194 -3.40 -23.61 2.56
N PRO A 195 -3.05 -22.58 1.77
CA PRO A 195 -2.61 -21.29 2.31
C PRO A 195 -3.72 -20.66 3.19
N PRO A 196 -3.46 -20.29 4.45
CA PRO A 196 -4.52 -19.92 5.39
C PRO A 196 -4.97 -18.46 5.30
N PHE A 197 -4.27 -17.59 4.57
CA PHE A 197 -4.52 -16.14 4.59
C PHE A 197 -5.02 -15.56 3.30
N ASP A 198 -5.99 -14.65 3.45
CA ASP A 198 -6.59 -13.87 2.39
C ASP A 198 -5.89 -12.52 2.21
N LEU A 199 -5.36 -12.02 3.32
CA LEU A 199 -4.62 -10.77 3.43
C LEU A 199 -3.41 -11.00 4.33
N ILE A 200 -2.22 -10.71 3.81
CA ILE A 200 -1.04 -10.44 4.63
C ILE A 200 -0.87 -8.93 4.66
N ILE A 201 -0.91 -8.32 5.85
CA ILE A 201 -0.78 -6.88 6.05
C ILE A 201 0.42 -6.57 6.92
N ALA A 202 1.12 -5.48 6.60
CA ALA A 202 2.15 -4.90 7.45
C ALA A 202 1.95 -3.38 7.48
N SER A 203 1.43 -2.87 8.59
CA SER A 203 1.13 -1.45 8.77
C SER A 203 2.12 -0.81 9.73
N HIS A 204 2.97 0.07 9.20
CA HIS A 204 3.98 0.85 9.92
C HIS A 204 5.12 0.03 10.54
N SER A 205 5.38 -1.18 10.03
CA SER A 205 6.32 -2.14 10.62
C SER A 205 7.51 -2.49 9.72
N ILE A 206 7.33 -2.60 8.40
CA ILE A 206 8.40 -3.04 7.48
C ILE A 206 9.54 -2.04 7.43
N ASN A 207 9.26 -0.75 7.55
CA ASN A 207 10.29 0.30 7.59
C ASN A 207 11.24 0.19 8.79
N GLU A 208 10.83 -0.50 9.86
CA GLU A 208 11.61 -0.64 11.10
C GLU A 208 12.64 -1.77 11.02
N LEU A 209 12.39 -2.80 10.20
CA LEU A 209 13.21 -4.00 10.09
C LEU A 209 14.55 -3.70 9.39
N TRP A 210 15.67 -4.15 9.97
CA TRP A 210 17.02 -3.96 9.43
C TRP A 210 17.34 -2.51 9.02
N HIS A 211 16.78 -1.51 9.70
CA HIS A 211 16.83 -0.11 9.23
C HIS A 211 18.25 0.43 9.03
N ASP A 212 19.20 -0.02 9.87
CA ASP A 212 20.61 0.37 9.81
C ASP A 212 21.46 -0.45 8.80
N GLU A 213 20.87 -1.48 8.18
CA GLU A 213 21.61 -2.36 7.27
C GLU A 213 21.62 -1.83 5.83
N PRO A 214 22.76 -1.93 5.11
CA PRO A 214 22.83 -1.59 3.69
C PRO A 214 21.87 -2.43 2.82
N GLU A 215 21.75 -3.72 3.10
CA GLU A 215 20.95 -4.71 2.37
C GLU A 215 19.49 -4.79 2.85
N ARG A 216 19.01 -3.78 3.57
CA ARG A 216 17.69 -3.77 4.19
C ARG A 216 16.54 -4.00 3.21
N ILE A 217 16.64 -3.51 1.97
CA ILE A 217 15.57 -3.68 0.98
C ILE A 217 15.51 -5.15 0.53
N GLU A 218 16.65 -5.76 0.27
CA GLU A 218 16.79 -7.16 -0.12
C GLU A 218 16.30 -8.09 0.99
N ARG A 219 16.65 -7.81 2.25
CA ARG A 219 16.18 -8.58 3.41
C ARG A 219 14.67 -8.49 3.58
N ARG A 220 14.10 -7.28 3.54
CA ARG A 220 12.64 -7.05 3.60
C ARG A 220 11.93 -7.77 2.45
N ARG A 221 12.46 -7.69 1.23
CA ARG A 221 11.93 -8.41 0.06
C ARG A 221 11.92 -9.91 0.33
N ASN A 222 13.07 -10.49 0.70
CA ASN A 222 13.20 -11.93 0.88
C ASN A 222 12.27 -12.45 1.99
N MET A 223 12.16 -11.72 3.10
CA MET A 223 11.22 -12.01 4.17
C MET A 223 9.78 -12.04 3.65
N LEU A 224 9.33 -10.99 2.96
CA LEU A 224 7.96 -10.91 2.42
C LEU A 224 7.67 -12.00 1.37
N LEU A 225 8.62 -12.28 0.48
CA LEU A 225 8.50 -13.36 -0.49
C LEU A 225 8.38 -14.74 0.19
N SER A 226 9.04 -14.94 1.32
CA SER A 226 8.94 -16.19 2.09
C SER A 226 7.54 -16.46 2.65
N LEU A 227 6.69 -15.44 2.73
CA LEU A 227 5.32 -15.53 3.25
C LEU A 227 4.27 -15.81 2.16
N LEU A 228 4.61 -15.67 0.87
CA LEU A 228 3.67 -15.94 -0.23
C LEU A 228 3.09 -17.36 -0.24
N PRO A 229 3.77 -18.43 0.24
CA PRO A 229 3.15 -19.75 0.38
C PRO A 229 1.96 -19.77 1.35
N ALA A 230 1.87 -18.83 2.30
CA ALA A 230 0.75 -18.71 3.23
C ALA A 230 -0.38 -17.81 2.71
N LEU A 231 -0.14 -17.07 1.63
CA LEU A 231 -1.15 -16.25 0.95
C LEU A 231 -1.86 -17.08 -0.12
N ARG A 232 -3.20 -17.10 -0.10
CA ARG A 232 -3.99 -17.80 -1.12
C ARG A 232 -3.86 -17.16 -2.50
N GLU A 233 -4.22 -17.93 -3.53
CA GLU A 233 -4.39 -17.40 -4.87
C GLU A 233 -5.41 -16.26 -4.88
N GLY A 234 -5.07 -15.14 -5.53
CA GLY A 234 -5.89 -13.92 -5.53
C GLY A 234 -5.89 -13.13 -4.22
N GLY A 235 -5.21 -13.62 -3.17
CA GLY A 235 -5.01 -12.90 -1.91
C GLY A 235 -4.09 -11.69 -2.04
N LEU A 236 -4.12 -10.80 -1.04
CA LEU A 236 -3.32 -9.57 -1.04
C LEU A 236 -2.14 -9.61 -0.06
N LEU A 237 -0.98 -9.11 -0.52
CA LEU A 237 0.08 -8.59 0.31
C LEU A 237 -0.03 -7.06 0.36
N LEU A 238 -0.29 -6.49 1.52
CA LEU A 238 -0.50 -5.05 1.72
C LEU A 238 0.55 -4.48 2.68
N ILE A 239 1.27 -3.45 2.23
CA ILE A 239 2.25 -2.73 3.03
C ILE A 239 1.81 -1.27 3.12
N ILE A 240 1.76 -0.73 4.34
CA ILE A 240 1.39 0.66 4.62
C ILE A 240 2.48 1.27 5.50
N GLU A 241 3.03 2.40 5.10
CA GLU A 241 4.12 3.09 5.78
C GLU A 241 3.84 4.59 5.91
N PRO A 242 4.45 5.27 6.89
CA PRO A 242 4.37 6.73 6.98
C PRO A 242 4.75 7.41 5.66
N SER A 243 4.16 8.57 5.36
CA SER A 243 4.42 9.32 4.13
C SER A 243 5.74 10.10 4.10
N ALA A 244 6.58 9.97 5.13
CA ALA A 244 7.84 10.70 5.23
C ALA A 244 8.82 10.24 4.15
N HIS A 245 9.76 11.12 3.74
CA HIS A 245 10.70 10.80 2.67
C HIS A 245 11.51 9.53 2.97
N TYR A 246 11.97 9.38 4.22
CA TYR A 246 12.81 8.27 4.66
C TYR A 246 12.06 6.92 4.77
N THR A 247 10.72 6.90 4.71
CA THR A 247 9.91 5.66 4.65
C THR A 247 9.31 5.45 3.26
N SER A 248 8.81 6.51 2.64
CA SER A 248 8.17 6.49 1.33
C SER A 248 9.12 6.04 0.23
N ILE A 249 10.32 6.62 0.16
CA ILE A 249 11.30 6.32 -0.90
C ILE A 249 11.78 4.86 -0.79
N PRO A 250 12.19 4.35 0.39
CA PRO A 250 12.48 2.93 0.55
C PRO A 250 11.32 1.99 0.23
N LEU A 251 10.07 2.38 0.52
CA LEU A 251 8.91 1.56 0.15
C LEU A 251 8.75 1.44 -1.38
N LEU A 252 9.03 2.50 -2.13
CA LEU A 252 9.03 2.43 -3.61
C LEU A 252 10.14 1.51 -4.13
N ALA A 253 11.33 1.55 -3.52
CA ALA A 253 12.41 0.64 -3.87
C ALA A 253 12.05 -0.82 -3.55
N LEU A 254 11.45 -1.07 -2.37
CA LEU A 254 10.95 -2.38 -1.99
C LEU A 254 9.85 -2.87 -2.94
N ARG A 255 8.93 -2.00 -3.36
CA ARG A 255 7.90 -2.33 -4.36
C ARG A 255 8.52 -2.85 -5.64
N ASP A 256 9.45 -2.10 -6.23
CA ASP A 256 10.08 -2.48 -7.48
C ASP A 256 10.87 -3.79 -7.32
N SER A 257 11.59 -3.94 -6.20
CA SER A 257 12.37 -5.15 -5.88
C SER A 257 11.49 -6.40 -5.71
N LEU A 258 10.29 -6.26 -5.15
CA LEU A 258 9.30 -7.35 -5.05
C LEU A 258 8.72 -7.73 -6.42
N LEU A 259 8.35 -6.75 -7.25
CA LEU A 259 7.79 -6.99 -8.59
C LEU A 259 8.81 -7.63 -9.54
N GLU A 260 10.07 -7.19 -9.45
CA GLU A 260 11.20 -7.78 -10.17
C GLU A 260 11.41 -9.24 -9.79
N ALA A 261 11.49 -9.52 -8.48
CA ALA A 261 11.73 -10.87 -7.97
C ALA A 261 10.57 -11.84 -8.23
N ALA A 262 9.33 -11.35 -8.23
CA ALA A 262 8.14 -12.15 -8.56
C ALA A 262 7.95 -12.33 -10.08
N GLY A 263 8.91 -11.94 -10.92
CA GLY A 263 8.86 -12.12 -12.38
C GLY A 263 7.72 -11.37 -13.06
N SER A 264 7.27 -10.26 -12.48
CA SER A 264 6.01 -9.59 -12.84
C SER A 264 6.19 -8.33 -13.73
N PHE A 265 7.36 -8.18 -14.36
CA PHE A 265 7.57 -7.17 -15.41
C PHE A 265 6.91 -7.61 -16.72
N THR A 266 5.61 -7.35 -16.83
CA THR A 266 4.91 -7.42 -18.11
C THR A 266 4.64 -6.00 -18.57
N GLY A 267 5.41 -5.51 -19.55
CA GLY A 267 5.12 -4.24 -20.18
C GLY A 267 3.74 -4.27 -20.86
N GLY A 268 2.80 -3.45 -20.37
CA GLY A 268 1.57 -3.09 -21.06
C GLY A 268 0.25 -3.67 -20.51
N ASN A 269 -0.65 -2.74 -20.18
CA ASN A 269 -2.12 -2.80 -20.05
C ASN A 269 -2.82 -3.95 -19.29
N PHE A 270 -3.67 -3.53 -18.35
CA PHE A 270 -4.65 -4.33 -17.61
C PHE A 270 -5.73 -4.93 -18.55
N ALA A 271 -5.37 -6.03 -19.18
CA ALA A 271 -6.19 -7.16 -19.56
C ALA A 271 -5.16 -8.23 -19.95
N VAL A 272 -5.09 -9.34 -19.21
CA VAL A 272 -4.13 -10.42 -19.52
C VAL A 272 -4.33 -10.82 -20.98
N SER A 273 -3.42 -10.43 -21.87
CA SER A 273 -3.53 -10.80 -23.28
C SER A 273 -3.38 -12.32 -23.40
N ASP A 274 -3.95 -12.92 -24.44
CA ASP A 274 -3.82 -14.36 -24.65
C ASP A 274 -2.34 -14.78 -24.83
N GLU A 275 -1.45 -13.87 -25.23
CA GLU A 275 0.01 -14.10 -25.23
C GLU A 275 0.64 -14.07 -23.83
N ALA A 276 0.16 -13.22 -22.92
CA ALA A 276 0.57 -13.24 -21.52
C ALA A 276 0.11 -14.54 -20.84
N ARG A 277 -1.10 -15.04 -21.15
CA ARG A 277 -1.55 -16.40 -20.77
C ARG A 277 -0.62 -17.48 -21.32
N ALA A 278 -0.13 -17.35 -22.55
CA ALA A 278 0.76 -18.34 -23.17
C ALA A 278 2.17 -18.35 -22.54
N THR A 279 2.65 -17.20 -22.04
CA THR A 279 3.95 -17.09 -21.34
C THR A 279 3.83 -17.54 -19.87
N LEU A 280 2.71 -17.24 -19.21
CA LEU A 280 2.33 -17.80 -17.89
C LEU A 280 2.15 -19.33 -17.95
N ALA A 281 1.83 -19.89 -19.11
CA ALA A 281 1.71 -21.33 -19.32
C ALA A 281 3.07 -22.06 -19.41
N ALA A 282 4.19 -21.35 -19.51
CA ALA A 282 5.51 -21.96 -19.65
C ALA A 282 6.11 -22.45 -18.31
N ASP A 283 5.71 -21.87 -17.17
CA ASP A 283 5.97 -22.41 -15.82
C ASP A 283 4.84 -22.02 -14.83
N PRO A 284 3.69 -22.71 -14.84
CA PRO A 284 2.54 -22.42 -13.99
C PRO A 284 2.80 -22.61 -12.49
N ALA A 285 4.01 -23.04 -12.10
CA ALA A 285 4.41 -23.27 -10.73
C ALA A 285 5.15 -22.08 -10.09
N ALA A 286 5.26 -20.90 -10.71
CA ALA A 286 5.86 -19.71 -10.10
C ALA A 286 4.80 -18.69 -9.62
N ALA A 287 4.99 -18.12 -8.42
CA ALA A 287 4.07 -17.22 -7.76
C ALA A 287 4.46 -15.81 -8.18
N HIS A 288 3.51 -15.12 -8.79
CA HIS A 288 3.65 -13.77 -9.32
C HIS A 288 2.93 -12.77 -8.43
N LEU A 289 3.36 -11.51 -8.48
CA LEU A 289 2.78 -10.41 -7.75
C LEU A 289 2.42 -9.28 -8.70
N PHE A 290 1.14 -8.88 -8.72
CA PHE A 290 0.69 -7.74 -9.51
C PHE A 290 0.32 -6.58 -8.59
N CYS A 291 0.83 -5.38 -8.88
CA CYS A 291 0.46 -4.20 -8.10
C CYS A 291 -1.00 -3.83 -8.39
N VAL A 292 -1.84 -3.87 -7.36
CA VAL A 292 -3.28 -3.52 -7.44
C VAL A 292 -3.60 -2.17 -6.81
N GLY A 293 -2.60 -1.51 -6.24
CA GLY A 293 -2.69 -0.13 -5.75
C GLY A 293 -1.47 0.30 -4.93
N PRO A 294 -1.25 1.61 -4.72
CA PRO A 294 -1.97 2.72 -5.34
C PRO A 294 -1.57 2.92 -6.80
N CYS A 295 -0.39 2.43 -7.20
CA CYS A 295 0.07 2.49 -8.59
C CYS A 295 -0.94 1.79 -9.51
N PRO A 296 -1.29 2.39 -10.66
CA PRO A 296 -2.18 1.77 -11.64
C PRO A 296 -1.43 0.80 -12.59
N HIS A 297 -0.23 0.34 -12.20
CA HIS A 297 0.68 -0.44 -13.04
C HIS A 297 1.66 -1.25 -12.16
N SER A 298 2.30 -2.26 -12.76
CA SER A 298 3.43 -3.03 -12.20
C SER A 298 4.80 -2.61 -12.76
N ASP A 299 4.86 -1.63 -13.67
CA ASP A 299 6.13 -1.11 -14.19
C ASP A 299 6.98 -0.45 -13.08
N PRO A 300 8.31 -0.26 -13.31
CA PRO A 300 9.18 0.47 -12.39
C PRO A 300 8.57 1.83 -12.01
N CYS A 301 8.64 2.18 -10.73
CA CYS A 301 7.99 3.39 -10.27
C CYS A 301 8.64 4.64 -10.90
N PRO A 302 7.89 5.48 -11.66
CA PRO A 302 8.51 6.62 -12.33
C PRO A 302 8.92 7.73 -11.35
N MET A 303 8.43 7.71 -10.11
CA MET A 303 8.89 8.63 -9.04
C MET A 303 10.34 8.34 -8.60
N ARG A 304 10.83 7.11 -8.78
CA ARG A 304 12.24 6.77 -8.54
C ARG A 304 13.14 7.27 -9.66
N ALA A 305 12.69 7.12 -10.90
CA ALA A 305 13.43 7.56 -12.08
C ALA A 305 13.70 9.08 -12.11
N ILE A 306 12.88 9.89 -11.45
CA ILE A 306 13.02 11.36 -11.40
C ILE A 306 13.76 11.89 -10.17
N GLY A 307 14.60 11.04 -9.54
CA GLY A 307 15.42 11.40 -8.38
C GLY A 307 14.77 11.07 -7.05
N ASP A 308 14.25 9.85 -6.93
CA ASP A 308 13.76 9.25 -5.66
C ASP A 308 12.83 10.19 -4.88
N ARG A 309 11.73 10.60 -5.51
CA ARG A 309 10.71 11.43 -4.86
C ARG A 309 9.74 10.53 -4.07
N PRO A 310 9.26 10.98 -2.88
CA PRO A 310 8.23 10.24 -2.16
C PRO A 310 6.94 10.17 -2.97
N CYS A 311 6.20 9.07 -2.84
CA CYS A 311 4.85 8.94 -3.38
C CYS A 311 3.94 8.40 -2.27
N PHE A 312 2.87 9.14 -1.99
CA PHE A 312 1.94 8.81 -0.92
C PHE A 312 0.52 9.21 -1.30
N SER A 313 -0.42 8.67 -0.54
CA SER A 313 -1.84 9.05 -0.56
C SER A 313 -2.14 9.96 0.60
N GLU A 314 -3.08 10.88 0.39
CA GLU A 314 -3.57 11.77 1.42
C GLU A 314 -5.09 11.71 1.43
N TRP A 315 -5.66 11.50 2.61
CA TRP A 315 -7.10 11.44 2.80
C TRP A 315 -7.52 12.52 3.79
N LYS A 316 -8.56 13.27 3.41
CA LYS A 316 -9.23 14.17 4.35
C LYS A 316 -9.93 13.32 5.40
N TRP A 317 -9.84 13.75 6.65
CA TRP A 317 -10.52 13.08 7.75
C TRP A 317 -10.94 14.09 8.82
N ASP A 318 -12.04 13.79 9.52
CA ASP A 318 -12.42 14.51 10.73
C ASP A 318 -11.85 13.78 11.96
N ALA A 319 -10.64 14.18 12.37
CA ALA A 319 -9.94 13.53 13.48
C ALA A 319 -10.77 13.57 14.77
N PRO A 320 -10.91 12.44 15.50
CA PRO A 320 -11.62 12.40 16.78
C PRO A 320 -11.09 13.45 17.78
N THR A 321 -11.97 14.00 18.61
CA THR A 321 -11.64 15.13 19.50
C THR A 321 -10.39 14.90 20.36
N LEU A 322 -10.22 13.69 20.91
CA LEU A 322 -9.04 13.37 21.72
C LEU A 322 -7.76 13.34 20.88
N VAL A 323 -7.81 12.78 19.67
CA VAL A 323 -6.67 12.73 18.74
C VAL A 323 -6.23 14.14 18.37
N ARG A 324 -7.19 15.01 18.03
CA ARG A 324 -6.94 16.43 17.71
C ARG A 324 -6.29 17.18 18.87
N LYS A 325 -6.85 17.02 20.08
CA LYS A 325 -6.30 17.64 21.30
C LYS A 325 -4.87 17.17 21.60
N LEU A 326 -4.60 15.87 21.46
CA LEU A 326 -3.26 15.32 21.66
C LEU A 326 -2.27 15.81 20.60
N ALA A 327 -2.68 15.89 19.33
CA ALA A 327 -1.88 16.47 18.25
C ALA A 327 -1.50 17.92 18.55
N GLU A 328 -2.48 18.77 18.86
CA GLU A 328 -2.26 20.20 19.17
C GLU A 328 -1.26 20.37 20.33
N MET A 329 -1.46 19.62 21.42
CA MET A 329 -0.60 19.71 22.61
C MET A 329 0.81 19.14 22.38
N ALA A 330 0.94 18.12 21.53
CA ALA A 330 2.23 17.56 21.15
C ALA A 330 2.95 18.38 20.05
N GLY A 331 2.29 19.36 19.45
CA GLY A 331 2.82 20.15 18.34
C GLY A 331 2.86 19.40 17.01
N LEU A 332 1.90 18.49 16.80
CA LEU A 332 1.77 17.68 15.59
C LEU A 332 0.65 18.23 14.71
N ASP A 333 0.88 18.31 13.40
CA ASP A 333 -0.20 18.53 12.43
C ASP A 333 -0.85 17.18 12.10
N ARG A 334 -2.17 17.15 12.21
CA ARG A 334 -2.98 15.95 11.95
C ARG A 334 -4.30 16.30 11.25
N THR A 335 -4.25 17.29 10.36
CA THR A 335 -5.37 17.73 9.53
C THR A 335 -5.76 16.74 8.43
N SER A 336 -4.88 15.79 8.09
CA SER A 336 -5.13 14.70 7.15
C SER A 336 -4.43 13.40 7.54
N LEU A 337 -4.87 12.30 6.93
CA LEU A 337 -4.20 11.01 6.98
C LEU A 337 -3.27 10.88 5.79
N LYS A 338 -2.05 10.38 6.00
CA LYS A 338 -1.03 10.31 4.96
C LYS A 338 -0.23 9.03 5.07
N ALA A 339 -0.31 8.19 4.04
CA ALA A 339 0.45 6.96 3.99
C ALA A 339 1.04 6.71 2.60
N SER A 340 2.28 6.21 2.58
CA SER A 340 2.81 5.50 1.43
C SER A 340 2.35 4.05 1.55
N TRP A 341 1.78 3.47 0.51
CA TRP A 341 1.31 2.10 0.58
C TRP A 341 1.51 1.40 -0.74
N VAL A 342 1.45 0.08 -0.71
CA VAL A 342 1.46 -0.78 -1.88
C VAL A 342 0.72 -2.07 -1.56
N ALA A 343 -0.17 -2.47 -2.47
CA ALA A 343 -0.88 -3.73 -2.42
C ALA A 343 -0.53 -4.57 -3.65
N PHE A 344 -0.21 -5.84 -3.42
CA PHE A 344 0.04 -6.82 -4.46
C PHE A 344 -0.99 -7.94 -4.39
N GLN A 345 -1.55 -8.31 -5.52
CA GLN A 345 -2.32 -9.55 -5.63
C GLN A 345 -1.41 -10.69 -6.07
N LYS A 346 -1.51 -11.83 -5.39
CA LYS A 346 -0.79 -13.06 -5.78
C LYS A 346 -1.54 -13.79 -6.89
N THR A 347 -0.80 -14.28 -7.87
CA THR A 347 -1.28 -15.29 -8.83
C THR A 347 -0.27 -16.44 -9.00
N GLY A 348 -0.71 -17.65 -9.30
CA GLY A 348 0.15 -18.84 -9.45
C GLY A 348 0.43 -19.61 -8.15
N GLU A 349 0.79 -20.90 -8.28
CA GLU A 349 0.68 -21.85 -7.16
C GLU A 349 1.93 -22.03 -6.27
N LYS A 350 3.18 -21.86 -6.75
CA LYS A 350 4.40 -22.07 -5.92
C LYS A 350 5.40 -20.95 -6.17
N LEU A 351 6.35 -20.63 -5.27
CA LEU A 351 7.47 -19.78 -5.70
C LEU A 351 8.31 -20.55 -6.73
N GLY A 352 8.65 -19.91 -7.86
CA GLY A 352 9.50 -20.52 -8.87
C GLY A 352 10.78 -21.04 -8.21
N ALA A 353 11.16 -22.30 -8.50
CA ALA A 353 12.25 -23.03 -7.83
C ALA A 353 13.61 -22.31 -7.86
N VAL A 354 13.76 -21.29 -8.72
CA VAL A 354 14.92 -20.40 -8.82
C VAL A 354 15.10 -19.54 -7.55
N PHE A 355 14.02 -19.09 -6.90
CA PHE A 355 14.12 -18.26 -5.69
C PHE A 355 14.32 -19.08 -4.40
N ALA A 356 13.72 -20.27 -4.31
CA ALA A 356 13.88 -21.14 -3.15
C ALA A 356 15.32 -21.66 -2.97
N ARG A 357 16.08 -21.81 -4.06
CA ARG A 357 17.51 -22.21 -4.00
C ARG A 357 18.41 -21.10 -3.45
N ASN A 358 18.08 -19.83 -3.68
CA ASN A 358 18.91 -18.70 -3.25
C ASN A 358 18.68 -18.31 -1.78
N MET A 359 17.49 -18.55 -1.20
CA MET A 359 17.27 -18.34 0.24
C MET A 359 18.03 -19.33 1.14
N GLY A 360 18.34 -20.53 0.62
CA GLY A 360 19.04 -21.57 1.39
C GLY A 360 20.57 -21.38 1.48
N ALA A 361 21.15 -20.51 0.64
CA ALA A 361 22.60 -20.30 0.58
C ALA A 361 23.10 -19.16 1.48
N ASP A 362 22.25 -18.20 1.84
CA ASP A 362 22.67 -16.98 2.56
C ASP A 362 22.59 -17.08 4.10
N PHE A 363 22.14 -18.22 4.63
CA PHE A 363 22.21 -18.56 6.06
C PHE A 363 23.13 -19.76 6.31
N GLY A 364 24.41 -19.61 5.95
CA GLY A 364 25.43 -20.61 6.23
C GLY A 364 26.83 -20.01 6.03
N GLY A 365 27.61 -19.95 7.10
CA GLY A 365 28.91 -19.28 7.10
C GLY A 365 29.99 -19.95 6.24
N GLN A 366 30.99 -19.13 5.95
CA GLN A 366 32.37 -19.44 5.51
C GLN A 366 32.60 -19.87 4.06
N GLY A 367 33.18 -18.93 3.30
CA GLY A 367 34.33 -19.10 2.40
C GLY A 367 34.18 -20.05 1.20
N ILE A 368 34.43 -19.52 -0.01
CA ILE A 368 35.55 -19.91 -0.89
C ILE A 368 35.51 -19.08 -2.19
N VAL A 369 36.72 -18.71 -2.61
CA VAL A 369 37.16 -17.94 -3.79
C VAL A 369 36.90 -18.68 -5.11
N PHE A 370 36.54 -17.97 -6.19
CA PHE A 370 37.05 -18.18 -7.56
C PHE A 370 37.01 -16.84 -8.33
N ALA A 371 38.13 -16.20 -8.62
CA ALA A 371 39.08 -16.44 -9.72
C ALA A 371 38.59 -15.91 -11.08
N ARG A 372 39.35 -14.95 -11.61
CA ARG A 372 39.28 -14.39 -12.97
C ARG A 372 39.63 -15.46 -14.01
N GLN A 373 39.05 -15.35 -15.21
CA GLN A 373 39.79 -15.30 -16.48
C GLN A 373 38.83 -14.90 -17.62
N GLY A 374 39.28 -13.97 -18.47
CA GLY A 374 38.58 -13.52 -19.67
C GLY A 374 39.14 -14.16 -20.94
N ALA A 375 38.55 -13.79 -22.07
CA ALA A 375 39.22 -13.72 -23.37
C ALA A 375 38.39 -12.87 -24.35
N ASP A 376 39.09 -11.98 -25.03
CA ASP A 376 38.67 -11.08 -26.10
C ASP A 376 38.12 -11.82 -27.34
N PHE A 377 37.33 -11.12 -28.18
CA PHE A 377 37.60 -10.99 -29.62
C PHE A 377 36.96 -9.72 -30.21
N ALA A 378 37.65 -9.17 -31.21
CA ALA A 378 37.59 -7.81 -31.71
C ALA A 378 36.53 -7.52 -32.80
N GLU A 379 36.21 -6.23 -32.91
CA GLU A 379 35.96 -5.39 -34.09
C GLU A 379 35.71 -6.05 -35.47
N HIS A 380 34.67 -5.63 -36.19
CA HIS A 380 34.77 -4.95 -37.50
C HIS A 380 33.42 -4.45 -38.06
N ALA A 381 33.48 -3.19 -38.53
CA ALA A 381 32.89 -2.59 -39.72
C ALA A 381 31.36 -2.47 -39.94
N ALA A 382 30.98 -1.23 -40.23
CA ALA A 382 29.70 -0.76 -40.72
C ALA A 382 29.33 -1.31 -42.11
N ASN A 383 28.03 -1.47 -42.37
CA ASN A 383 27.47 -1.12 -43.67
C ASN A 383 25.98 -0.76 -43.61
N SER A 384 25.68 0.29 -44.35
CA SER A 384 24.41 0.97 -44.56
C SER A 384 23.46 0.21 -45.50
N ALA A 385 22.15 0.19 -45.18
CA ALA A 385 21.08 0.02 -46.17
C ALA A 385 19.84 0.81 -45.74
N ALA A 386 19.35 1.67 -46.63
CA ALA A 386 18.16 2.49 -46.44
C ALA A 386 16.86 1.65 -46.51
N PRO A 387 15.79 2.03 -45.78
CA PRO A 387 14.49 1.36 -45.91
C PRO A 387 13.76 1.77 -47.21
N PRO A 388 12.92 0.89 -47.78
CA PRO A 388 12.16 1.15 -49.00
C PRO A 388 11.03 2.17 -48.79
N PRO A 389 10.57 2.86 -49.86
CA PRO A 389 9.57 3.93 -49.75
C PRO A 389 8.20 3.41 -49.31
N ALA A 390 7.55 4.18 -48.43
CA ALA A 390 6.24 3.89 -47.88
C ALA A 390 5.15 3.90 -48.97
N ALA A 391 4.38 2.82 -49.06
CA ALA A 391 3.16 2.78 -49.85
C ALA A 391 2.09 3.72 -49.25
N ALA A 392 1.45 4.51 -50.12
CA ALA A 392 0.39 5.44 -49.75
C ALA A 392 -0.81 4.72 -49.13
N ARG A 393 -1.24 5.17 -47.94
CA ARG A 393 -2.47 4.68 -47.29
C ARG A 393 -3.70 5.40 -47.84
N PRO A 394 -4.83 4.72 -48.06
CA PRO A 394 -6.05 5.34 -48.54
C PRO A 394 -6.66 6.28 -47.49
N SER A 395 -7.06 7.47 -47.95
CA SER A 395 -7.72 8.52 -47.19
C SER A 395 -9.16 8.15 -46.86
N GLY A 396 -9.47 7.96 -45.58
CA GLY A 396 -10.84 7.73 -45.11
C GLY A 396 -10.99 7.30 -43.66
N LEU A 397 -10.03 7.62 -42.78
CA LEU A 397 -10.18 7.38 -41.34
C LEU A 397 -10.90 8.55 -40.68
N PRO A 398 -11.83 8.30 -39.73
CA PRO A 398 -12.40 9.36 -38.90
C PRO A 398 -11.29 10.15 -38.21
N PRO A 399 -11.51 11.45 -37.87
CA PRO A 399 -10.47 12.28 -37.26
C PRO A 399 -9.87 11.53 -36.06
N ALA A 400 -8.54 11.40 -36.06
CA ALA A 400 -7.81 10.67 -35.03
C ALA A 400 -8.23 11.20 -33.66
N ALA A 401 -8.68 10.31 -32.78
CA ALA A 401 -8.97 10.66 -31.39
C ALA A 401 -7.71 11.33 -30.84
N GLY A 402 -7.82 12.60 -30.42
CA GLY A 402 -6.70 13.35 -29.87
C GLY A 402 -6.07 12.64 -28.65
N PRO A 403 -4.86 13.03 -28.23
CA PRO A 403 -4.13 12.42 -27.12
C PRO A 403 -5.01 12.08 -25.92
N ALA A 404 -4.77 10.90 -25.34
CA ALA A 404 -5.49 10.38 -24.18
C ALA A 404 -4.51 9.98 -23.07
N ILE A 405 -4.96 10.14 -21.82
CA ILE A 405 -4.23 9.72 -20.62
C ILE A 405 -5.19 8.98 -19.68
N SER A 406 -4.71 7.89 -19.09
CA SER A 406 -5.37 7.19 -17.98
C SER A 406 -4.38 6.97 -16.86
N GLY A 407 -4.79 7.22 -15.61
CA GLY A 407 -3.89 7.07 -14.47
C GLY A 407 -4.37 7.72 -13.19
N ARG A 408 -3.46 7.77 -12.20
CA ARG A 408 -3.70 8.31 -10.86
C ARG A 408 -3.11 9.70 -10.71
N ILE A 409 -3.88 10.63 -10.16
CA ILE A 409 -3.36 11.94 -9.73
C ILE A 409 -2.42 11.74 -8.54
N VAL A 410 -1.17 12.18 -8.66
CA VAL A 410 -0.12 12.03 -7.64
C VAL A 410 0.41 13.36 -7.10
N SER A 411 -0.23 14.47 -7.45
CA SER A 411 0.10 15.81 -6.96
C SER A 411 -1.12 16.55 -6.42
N GLU A 412 -0.84 17.57 -5.61
CA GLU A 412 -1.79 18.65 -5.36
C GLU A 412 -1.97 19.51 -6.62
N PRO A 413 -3.04 20.33 -6.72
CA PRO A 413 -3.17 21.32 -7.78
C PRO A 413 -2.02 22.34 -7.70
N MET A 414 -1.27 22.48 -8.79
CA MET A 414 -0.16 23.44 -8.87
C MET A 414 -0.47 24.55 -9.86
N LEU A 415 -0.49 25.80 -9.40
CA LEU A 415 -0.58 26.96 -10.29
C LEU A 415 0.79 27.23 -10.93
N ASN A 416 0.85 27.24 -12.26
CA ASN A 416 2.08 27.57 -12.99
C ASN A 416 2.16 29.05 -13.37
N LYS A 417 3.34 29.49 -13.84
CA LYS A 417 3.59 30.87 -14.29
C LYS A 417 2.68 31.34 -15.44
N ALA A 418 2.08 30.42 -16.17
CA ALA A 418 1.13 30.70 -17.25
C ALA A 418 -0.33 30.77 -16.76
N GLY A 419 -0.57 30.82 -15.44
CA GLY A 419 -1.92 30.92 -14.87
C GLY A 419 -2.75 29.65 -15.00
N ARG A 420 -2.12 28.48 -15.23
CA ARG A 420 -2.82 27.19 -15.35
C ARG A 420 -2.65 26.36 -14.10
N ILE A 421 -3.73 25.72 -13.68
CA ILE A 421 -3.69 24.64 -12.70
C ILE A 421 -3.19 23.38 -13.42
N ARG A 422 -2.19 22.72 -12.85
CA ARG A 422 -1.56 21.49 -13.34
C ARG A 422 -1.66 20.41 -12.27
N TYR A 423 -1.95 19.19 -12.73
CA TYR A 423 -1.79 17.95 -11.96
C TYR A 423 -0.73 17.06 -12.60
N ILE A 424 -0.02 16.28 -11.79
CA ILE A 424 0.83 15.17 -12.21
C ILE A 424 0.02 13.89 -12.16
N VAL A 425 0.08 13.11 -13.24
CA VAL A 425 -0.60 11.83 -13.40
C VAL A 425 0.46 10.73 -13.51
N CYS A 426 0.39 9.73 -12.62
CA CYS A 426 1.09 8.46 -12.81
C CYS A 426 0.20 7.57 -13.69
N THR A 427 0.63 7.33 -14.92
CA THR A 427 -0.17 6.67 -15.94
C THR A 427 -0.13 5.14 -15.82
N GLU A 428 -1.12 4.47 -16.42
CA GLU A 428 -1.22 3.00 -16.44
C GLU A 428 -0.03 2.30 -17.15
N ASN A 429 0.79 3.03 -17.90
CA ASN A 429 2.02 2.54 -18.53
C ASN A 429 3.31 2.94 -17.78
N GLY A 430 3.21 3.30 -16.49
CA GLY A 430 4.37 3.58 -15.65
C GLY A 430 5.11 4.88 -15.98
N GLN A 431 4.42 5.89 -16.52
CA GLN A 431 5.01 7.19 -16.87
C GLN A 431 4.44 8.32 -16.01
N LEU A 432 5.19 9.41 -15.89
CA LEU A 432 4.65 10.66 -15.36
C LEU A 432 4.22 11.55 -16.54
N SER A 433 2.96 11.94 -16.52
CA SER A 433 2.39 12.94 -17.43
C SER A 433 1.80 14.09 -16.63
N THR A 434 1.50 15.21 -17.28
CA THR A 434 0.76 16.30 -16.64
C THR A 434 -0.47 16.65 -17.43
N ILE A 435 -1.56 17.00 -16.74
CA ILE A 435 -2.76 17.58 -17.34
C ILE A 435 -2.99 18.98 -16.75
N SER A 436 -3.38 19.95 -17.58
CA SER A 436 -3.54 21.35 -17.14
C SER A 436 -4.71 22.10 -17.79
N ALA A 437 -5.30 23.05 -17.07
CA ALA A 437 -6.31 23.98 -17.55
C ALA A 437 -6.10 25.40 -16.96
N PRO A 438 -6.49 26.47 -17.67
CA PRO A 438 -6.33 27.85 -17.19
C PRO A 438 -7.27 28.15 -16.02
N GLN A 439 -6.75 28.78 -14.95
CA GLN A 439 -7.48 28.95 -13.69
C GLN A 439 -8.59 30.00 -13.77
N ASN A 440 -8.30 31.17 -14.34
CA ASN A 440 -9.17 32.36 -14.27
C ASN A 440 -9.43 32.98 -15.65
N ASP A 441 -9.28 32.20 -16.71
CA ASP A 441 -9.41 32.69 -18.07
C ASP A 441 -10.88 32.62 -18.52
N PRO A 442 -11.54 33.69 -18.96
CA PRO A 442 -12.93 33.69 -19.45
C PRO A 442 -13.08 32.99 -20.81
N THR A 443 -12.33 31.92 -21.04
CA THR A 443 -12.34 31.13 -22.27
C THR A 443 -13.29 29.93 -22.15
N ALA A 444 -13.75 29.45 -23.30
CA ALA A 444 -14.47 28.17 -23.39
C ALA A 444 -13.69 27.01 -22.74
N ILE A 445 -12.36 27.11 -22.65
CA ILE A 445 -11.50 26.12 -22.00
C ILE A 445 -11.72 26.07 -20.50
N HIS A 446 -11.78 27.21 -19.80
CA HIS A 446 -12.05 27.23 -18.37
C HIS A 446 -13.45 26.70 -18.07
N ALA A 447 -14.46 27.15 -18.83
CA ALA A 447 -15.83 26.65 -18.71
C ALA A 447 -15.90 25.13 -18.92
N GLN A 448 -15.18 24.60 -19.92
CA GLN A 448 -15.08 23.16 -20.16
C GLN A 448 -14.40 22.44 -18.99
N ALA A 449 -13.24 22.91 -18.53
CA ALA A 449 -12.52 22.30 -17.41
C ALA A 449 -13.36 22.28 -16.12
N SER A 450 -14.11 23.35 -15.84
CA SER A 450 -15.04 23.44 -14.72
C SER A 450 -16.19 22.43 -14.85
N THR A 451 -16.79 22.32 -16.04
CA THR A 451 -17.86 21.35 -16.33
C THR A 451 -17.39 19.90 -16.18
N LEU A 452 -16.15 19.63 -16.60
CA LEU A 452 -15.50 18.33 -16.45
C LEU A 452 -15.09 18.00 -15.00
N GLY A 453 -15.19 18.97 -14.07
CA GLY A 453 -14.75 18.79 -12.68
C GLY A 453 -13.23 18.76 -12.51
N PHE A 454 -12.46 19.25 -13.48
CA PHE A 454 -10.99 19.25 -13.46
C PHE A 454 -10.41 19.96 -12.23
N PHE A 455 -10.98 21.11 -11.85
CA PHE A 455 -10.52 21.87 -10.69
C PHE A 455 -10.88 21.21 -9.34
N ASN A 456 -11.68 20.14 -9.36
CA ASN A 456 -12.06 19.36 -8.19
C ASN A 456 -11.28 18.03 -8.08
N LEU A 457 -10.28 17.82 -8.95
CA LEU A 457 -9.36 16.69 -8.84
C LEU A 457 -8.48 16.85 -7.61
N ALA A 458 -8.13 15.72 -7.00
CA ALA A 458 -7.24 15.64 -5.86
C ALA A 458 -6.26 14.48 -6.03
N ARG A 459 -5.16 14.52 -5.27
CA ARG A 459 -4.28 13.37 -5.10
C ARG A 459 -5.08 12.11 -4.78
N GLY A 460 -4.80 11.05 -5.52
CA GLY A 460 -5.45 9.75 -5.38
C GLY A 460 -6.61 9.49 -6.33
N ASP A 461 -7.17 10.52 -6.97
CA ASP A 461 -8.21 10.32 -7.99
C ASP A 461 -7.66 9.50 -9.16
N LEU A 462 -8.46 8.56 -9.67
CA LEU A 462 -8.19 7.86 -10.93
C LEU A 462 -8.99 8.54 -12.04
N ILE A 463 -8.32 8.85 -13.16
CA ILE A 463 -8.90 9.58 -14.27
C ILE A 463 -8.65 8.88 -15.60
N GLU A 464 -9.55 9.12 -16.54
CA GLU A 464 -9.35 8.96 -17.99
C GLU A 464 -9.67 10.30 -18.65
N ALA A 465 -8.79 10.78 -19.51
CA ALA A 465 -9.03 11.97 -20.30
C ALA A 465 -8.61 11.74 -21.74
N SER A 466 -9.35 12.32 -22.68
CA SER A 466 -9.12 12.18 -24.13
C SER A 466 -9.49 13.47 -24.87
N GLY A 467 -9.06 13.59 -26.13
CA GLY A 467 -9.23 14.83 -26.88
C GLY A 467 -8.44 15.98 -26.25
N LEU A 468 -7.25 15.68 -25.73
CA LEU A 468 -6.36 16.65 -25.10
C LEU A 468 -5.47 17.32 -26.14
N GLU A 469 -5.03 18.53 -25.85
CA GLU A 469 -3.96 19.19 -26.59
C GLU A 469 -2.60 18.74 -26.06
N GLU A 470 -1.70 18.26 -26.93
CA GLU A 470 -0.31 18.02 -26.56
C GLU A 470 0.46 19.34 -26.56
N ARG A 471 1.05 19.69 -25.42
CA ARG A 471 1.77 20.96 -25.17
C ARG A 471 3.25 20.74 -24.89
N GLY A 472 3.77 19.56 -25.29
CA GLY A 472 5.10 19.06 -25.01
C GLY A 472 5.06 17.58 -24.65
N ARG A 473 6.21 16.92 -24.65
CA ARG A 473 6.33 15.48 -24.34
C ARG A 473 5.69 15.18 -22.97
N SER A 474 4.65 14.36 -22.96
CA SER A 474 3.89 13.97 -21.74
C SER A 474 3.21 15.15 -21.00
N HIS A 475 2.98 16.28 -21.68
CA HIS A 475 2.29 17.45 -21.13
C HIS A 475 1.03 17.76 -21.91
N PHE A 476 -0.13 17.65 -21.26
CA PHE A 476 -1.43 17.75 -21.89
C PHE A 476 -2.25 18.94 -21.35
N GLY A 477 -3.05 19.54 -22.24
CA GLY A 477 -3.97 20.62 -21.95
C GLY A 477 -5.43 20.22 -22.18
N ILE A 478 -6.32 20.62 -21.27
CA ILE A 478 -7.76 20.63 -21.56
C ILE A 478 -8.05 21.69 -22.62
N ILE A 479 -8.87 21.31 -23.61
CA ILE A 479 -9.44 22.15 -24.68
C ILE A 479 -10.95 21.89 -24.76
N PRO A 480 -11.73 22.66 -25.55
CA PRO A 480 -13.19 22.52 -25.59
C PRO A 480 -13.68 21.12 -26.01
N ALA A 481 -12.91 20.41 -26.84
CA ALA A 481 -13.21 19.05 -27.28
C ALA A 481 -12.79 17.95 -26.28
N SER A 482 -12.12 18.32 -25.17
CA SER A 482 -11.63 17.34 -24.21
C SER A 482 -12.77 16.72 -23.41
N SER A 483 -12.59 15.44 -23.08
CA SER A 483 -13.41 14.74 -22.10
C SER A 483 -12.54 14.30 -20.92
N LEU A 484 -13.15 14.25 -19.74
CA LEU A 484 -12.54 13.76 -18.51
C LEU A 484 -13.57 12.89 -17.77
N ARG A 485 -13.21 11.64 -17.50
CA ARG A 485 -13.95 10.72 -16.67
C ARG A 485 -13.15 10.48 -15.40
N ILE A 486 -13.78 10.66 -14.25
CA ILE A 486 -13.19 10.33 -12.95
C ILE A 486 -13.61 8.90 -12.63
N LYS A 487 -12.70 7.94 -12.86
CA LYS A 487 -12.91 6.50 -12.60
C LYS A 487 -13.14 6.23 -11.12
N MET A 488 -12.42 6.96 -10.27
CA MET A 488 -12.48 6.81 -8.82
C MET A 488 -12.11 8.14 -8.17
N LYS A 489 -12.83 8.51 -7.11
CA LYS A 489 -12.39 9.59 -6.21
C LYS A 489 -11.58 9.00 -5.07
N ALA A 490 -10.49 9.67 -4.70
CA ALA A 490 -9.74 9.31 -3.50
C ALA A 490 -10.68 9.28 -2.28
N PRO A 491 -10.54 8.28 -1.41
CA PRO A 491 -11.30 8.17 -0.16
C PRO A 491 -11.33 9.47 0.67
N ARG A 492 -12.49 9.83 1.26
CA ARG A 492 -12.63 10.94 2.23
C ARG A 492 -13.44 10.50 3.46
N PHE A 493 -12.93 10.82 4.66
CA PHE A 493 -13.47 10.41 5.96
C PHE A 493 -14.17 11.55 6.70
#